data_AF-A0A1Q8QNT9-F1
#
_entry.id   AF-A0A1Q8QNT9-F1
#
_cell.length_a   1.000
_cell.length_b   1.000
_cell.length_c   1.000
_cell.angle_alpha   90.00
_cell.angle_beta   90.00
_cell.angle_gamma   90.00
#
_symmetry.space_group_name_H-M   'P 1'
#
loop_
_entity.id
_entity.type
_entity.pdbx_description
1 polymer ?
#
loop_
_entity_poly.entity_id
_entity_poly.type
_entity_poly.pdbx_seq_one_letter_code
_entity_poly.pdbx_strand_id
1 'polypeptide(L)' 'MYLHDRADKDGKCYPAIGTIATELKLSRSTVKRAVTDLERTGHLRKENRWRENGGKSSNMYYVKL' A
#
# COMPACT_ATOMS: atom_id res chain seq x y z
N MET A 1 5.97 -9.74 -5.70
CA MET A 1 4.88 -9.43 -4.72
C MET A 1 4.33 -8.09 -5.14
N TYR A 2 3.02 -7.92 -5.35
CA TYR A 2 2.45 -6.75 -6.06
C TYR A 2 3.03 -5.37 -5.66
N LEU A 3 3.20 -5.10 -4.36
CA LEU A 3 3.76 -3.84 -3.89
C LEU A 3 5.25 -3.70 -4.21
N HIS A 4 6.02 -4.79 -4.15
CA HIS A 4 7.42 -4.85 -4.57
C HIS A 4 7.56 -4.60 -6.07
N ASP A 5 6.68 -5.19 -6.87
CA ASP A 5 6.73 -5.11 -8.34
C ASP A 5 6.34 -3.70 -8.84
N ARG A 6 5.67 -2.91 -7.99
CA ARG A 6 5.32 -1.50 -8.21
C ARG A 6 6.14 -0.51 -7.41
N ALA A 7 7.10 -0.99 -6.63
CA ALA A 7 8.00 -0.14 -5.89
C ALA A 7 9.02 0.51 -6.82
N ASP A 8 9.36 1.76 -6.54
CA ASP A 8 10.48 2.44 -7.17
C ASP A 8 11.83 1.88 -6.66
N LYS A 9 12.93 2.49 -7.10
CA LYS A 9 14.29 2.10 -6.69
C LYS A 9 14.55 2.24 -5.19
N ASP A 10 13.73 3.01 -4.47
CA ASP A 10 13.81 3.18 -3.01
C ASP A 10 12.86 2.24 -2.25
N GLY A 11 12.19 1.32 -2.94
CA GLY A 11 11.20 0.43 -2.31
C GLY A 11 9.86 1.11 -2.02
N LYS A 12 9.57 2.28 -2.60
CA LYS A 12 8.36 3.06 -2.31
C LYS A 12 7.30 2.87 -3.39
N CYS A 13 6.04 2.74 -2.99
CA CYS A 13 4.90 2.82 -3.91
C CYS A 13 3.68 3.43 -3.24
N TYR A 14 2.75 3.96 -4.03
CA TYR A 14 1.55 4.64 -3.52
C TYR A 14 0.22 4.23 -4.19
N PRO A 15 0.01 2.95 -4.56
CA PRO A 15 -1.25 2.52 -5.13
C PRO A 15 -2.40 2.72 -4.13
N ALA A 16 -3.56 3.17 -4.60
CA ALA A 16 -4.74 3.19 -3.75
C ALA A 16 -5.18 1.75 -3.43
N ILE A 17 -5.78 1.51 -2.25
CA ILE A 17 -6.35 0.21 -1.89
C ILE A 17 -7.32 -0.31 -2.97
N GLY A 18 -8.09 0.60 -3.58
CA GLY A 18 -8.99 0.27 -4.68
C GLY A 18 -8.24 -0.24 -5.92
N THR A 19 -7.12 0.38 -6.28
CA THR A 19 -6.26 -0.07 -7.38
C THR A 19 -5.72 -1.47 -7.13
N ILE A 20 -5.17 -1.72 -5.93
CA ILE A 20 -4.66 -3.05 -5.55
C ILE A 20 -5.78 -4.10 -5.64
N ALA A 21 -6.97 -3.77 -5.12
CA ALA A 21 -8.12 -4.67 -5.14
C ALA A 21 -8.55 -5.04 -6.57
N THR A 22 -8.68 -4.05 -7.45
CA THR A 22 -9.08 -4.26 -8.85
C THR A 22 -8.06 -5.12 -9.59
N GLU A 23 -6.77 -4.81 -9.47
CA GLU A 23 -5.74 -5.50 -10.25
C GLU A 23 -5.46 -6.93 -9.75
N LEU A 24 -5.53 -7.15 -8.44
CA LEU A 24 -5.40 -8.49 -7.86
C LEU A 24 -6.71 -9.29 -7.86
N LYS A 25 -7.81 -8.70 -8.34
CA LYS A 25 -9.17 -9.28 -8.27
C LYS A 25 -9.55 -9.70 -6.84
N LEU A 26 -9.14 -8.90 -5.86
CA LEU A 26 -9.41 -9.11 -4.45
C LEU A 26 -10.44 -8.10 -3.93
N SER A 27 -11.14 -8.48 -2.86
CA SER A 27 -11.95 -7.51 -2.14
C SER A 27 -11.07 -6.47 -1.44
N ARG A 28 -11.59 -5.24 -1.27
CA ARG A 28 -10.87 -4.18 -0.52
C ARG A 28 -10.56 -4.59 0.91
N SER A 29 -11.42 -5.40 1.55
CA SER A 29 -11.21 -5.90 2.91
C SER A 29 -10.09 -6.94 2.97
N THR A 30 -9.96 -7.79 1.96
CA THR A 30 -8.82 -8.71 1.81
C THR A 30 -7.51 -7.94 1.66
N VAL A 31 -7.47 -6.92 0.79
CA VAL A 31 -6.28 -6.07 0.62
C VAL A 31 -5.90 -5.39 1.94
N LYS A 32 -6.87 -4.81 2.65
CA LYS A 32 -6.61 -4.17 3.95
C LYS A 32 -6.01 -5.15 4.97
N ARG A 33 -6.56 -6.36 5.07
CA ARG A 33 -6.05 -7.41 5.95
C ARG A 33 -4.61 -7.80 5.59
N ALA A 34 -4.35 -8.08 4.31
CA ALA A 34 -3.01 -8.43 3.84
C ALA A 34 -1.98 -7.32 4.13
N VAL A 35 -2.35 -6.06 3.91
CA VAL A 35 -1.49 -4.92 4.27
C VAL A 35 -1.21 -4.88 5.77
N THR A 36 -2.24 -5.01 6.61
CA THR A 36 -2.08 -5.04 8.07
C THR A 36 -1.21 -6.21 8.54
N ASP A 37 -1.35 -7.38 7.93
CA ASP A 37 -0.51 -8.53 8.26
C ASP A 37 0.95 -8.27 7.88
N LEU A 38 1.21 -7.73 6.69
CA LEU A 38 2.56 -7.36 6.25
C LEU A 38 3.19 -6.25 7.12
N GLU A 39 2.39 -5.30 7.60
CA GLU A 39 2.85 -4.29 8.57
C GLU A 39 3.21 -4.94 9.91
N ARG A 40 2.37 -5.84 10.39
CA ARG A 40 2.57 -6.54 11.67
C ARG A 40 3.79 -7.47 11.64
N THR A 41 4.08 -8.10 10.51
CA THR A 41 5.29 -8.93 10.35
C THR A 41 6.54 -8.12 10.02
N GLY A 42 6.42 -6.79 9.89
CA GLY A 42 7.54 -5.88 9.63
C GLY A 42 8.05 -5.90 8.19
N HIS A 43 7.32 -6.48 7.25
CA HIS A 43 7.67 -6.53 5.82
C HIS A 43 7.23 -5.28 5.06
N LEU A 44 6.31 -4.52 5.64
CA LEU A 44 5.72 -3.33 5.05
C LEU A 44 5.64 -2.21 6.08
N ARG A 45 5.89 -0.97 5.65
CA ARG A 45 5.51 0.22 6.41
C ARG A 45 4.50 1.01 5.59
N LYS A 46 3.37 1.38 6.18
CA LYS A 46 2.40 2.28 5.54
C LYS A 46 2.41 3.64 6.22
N GLU A 47 2.43 4.69 5.41
CA GLU A 47 2.23 6.07 5.86
C GLU A 47 0.99 6.65 5.17
N ASN A 48 0.13 7.31 5.93
CA ASN A 48 -0.99 8.05 5.37
C ASN A 48 -0.46 9.36 4.78
N ARG A 49 -0.72 9.58 3.48
CA ARG A 49 -0.45 10.88 2.88
C ARG A 49 -1.70 11.75 3.02
N TRP A 50 -1.50 13.02 3.32
CA TRP A 50 -2.55 14.04 3.30
C TRP A 50 -2.22 15.04 2.19
N ARG A 51 -3.24 15.54 1.47
CA ARG A 51 -3.04 16.72 0.61
C ARG A 51 -3.05 17.96 1.49
N GLU A 52 -2.44 19.04 1.02
CA GLU A 52 -2.48 20.36 1.69
C GLU A 52 -3.93 20.81 1.95
N ASN A 53 -4.87 20.45 1.06
CA ASN A 53 -6.30 20.76 1.20
C ASN A 53 -7.07 19.81 2.16
N GLY A 54 -6.39 19.03 3.01
CA GLY A 54 -7.02 18.11 3.97
C GLY A 54 -7.65 16.84 3.36
N GLY A 55 -7.69 16.73 2.03
CA GLY A 55 -8.14 15.53 1.33
C GLY A 55 -7.23 14.33 1.62
N LYS A 56 -7.83 13.20 1.97
CA LYS A 56 -7.13 11.93 2.21
C LYS A 56 -6.39 11.51 0.94
N SER A 57 -5.06 11.57 0.92
CA SER A 57 -4.29 11.00 -0.20
C SER A 57 -4.23 9.48 -0.07
N SER A 58 -3.81 8.81 -1.15
CA SER A 58 -3.46 7.39 -1.10
C SER A 58 -2.42 7.12 -0.01
N ASN A 59 -2.33 5.86 0.41
CA ASN A 59 -1.29 5.45 1.33
C ASN A 59 0.05 5.39 0.58
N MET A 60 1.13 5.80 1.24
CA MET A 60 2.49 5.49 0.82
C MET A 60 2.91 4.18 1.49
N TYR A 61 3.51 3.28 0.71
CA TYR A 61 3.99 1.98 1.16
C TYR A 61 5.50 1.94 0.97
N TYR A 62 6.20 1.43 1.98
CA TYR A 62 7.63 1.14 1.93
C TYR A 62 7.79 -0.37 2.10
N VAL A 63 8.24 -1.03 1.04
CA VAL A 63 8.51 -2.47 1.05
C VAL A 63 9.92 -2.67 1.57
N LYS A 64 10.08 -3.44 2.65
CA LYS A 64 11.41 -3.87 3.08
C LYS A 64 11.81 -5.09 2.24
N LEU A 65 12.96 -5.00 1.59
CA LEU A 65 13.67 -6.14 1.01
C LEU A 65 14.24 -7.03 2.11
#